data_AF-A0A0D2VGV5-F1
#
_entry.id   AF-A0A0D2VGV5-F1
#
_cell.length_a   1.000
_cell.length_b   1.000
_cell.length_c   1.000
_cell.angle_alpha   90.00
_cell.angle_beta   90.00
_cell.angle_gamma   90.00
#
_symmetry.space_group_name_H-M   'P 1'
#
loop_
_entity.id
_entity.type
_entity.pdbx_description
1 polymer ?
#
loop_
_entity_poly.entity_id
_entity_poly.type
_entity_poly.pdbx_seq_one_letter_code
_entity_poly.pdbx_strand_id
1 'polypeptide(L)'
;MLRRMGFGNNTYIFLASGKIYNAEKTMAPLLDMFPNLHTKQMLPSEEELAPYKNFSSRMAAIDYIGCLHGEVFVTTQGGNFPHFLMGHRRYLFGGHSKTI
;
A
#
# COMPACT_ATOMS: atom_id res chain seq x y z
N MET A 1 6.38 -3.73 -14.63
CA MET A 1 6.46 -5.02 -13.92
C MET A 1 5.07 -5.62 -13.70
N LEU A 2 4.18 -5.00 -12.92
CA LEU A 2 2.84 -5.55 -12.58
C LEU A 2 2.02 -6.03 -13.78
N ARG A 3 1.90 -5.24 -14.85
CA ARG A 3 1.20 -5.65 -16.09
C ARG A 3 1.75 -6.94 -16.71
N ARG A 4 3.07 -7.16 -16.67
CA ARG A 4 3.71 -8.38 -17.19
C ARG A 4 3.43 -9.60 -16.30
N MET A 5 3.01 -9.40 -15.07
CA MET A 5 2.65 -10.46 -14.12
C MET A 5 1.16 -10.80 -14.16
N GLY A 6 0.39 -10.19 -15.07
CA GLY A 6 -1.03 -10.46 -15.25
C GLY A 6 -1.97 -9.52 -14.49
N PHE A 7 -1.46 -8.53 -13.74
CA PHE A 7 -2.33 -7.51 -13.13
C PHE A 7 -2.88 -6.56 -14.20
N GLY A 8 -4.17 -6.24 -14.11
CA GLY A 8 -4.90 -5.46 -15.09
C GLY A 8 -5.42 -4.13 -14.54
N ASN A 9 -6.18 -3.40 -15.35
CA ASN A 9 -6.84 -2.16 -14.93
C ASN A 9 -7.85 -2.36 -13.79
N ASN A 10 -8.45 -3.55 -13.67
CA ASN A 10 -9.39 -3.88 -12.60
C ASN A 10 -8.70 -4.26 -11.28
N THR A 11 -7.36 -4.28 -11.24
CA THR A 11 -6.60 -4.56 -10.02
C THR A 11 -6.67 -3.35 -9.08
N TYR A 12 -7.16 -3.58 -7.87
CA TYR A 12 -7.12 -2.60 -6.78
C TYR A 12 -5.71 -2.51 -6.22
N ILE A 13 -5.17 -1.29 -6.14
CA ILE A 13 -3.85 -1.02 -5.56
C ILE A 13 -4.02 -0.17 -4.31
N PHE A 14 -3.52 -0.67 -3.19
CA PHE A 14 -3.31 0.15 -2.01
C PHE A 14 -1.87 0.67 -1.99
N LEU A 15 -1.68 1.99 -2.09
CA LEU A 15 -0.37 2.63 -2.11
C LEU A 15 0.00 3.18 -0.73
N ALA A 16 0.82 2.43 -0.01
CA ALA A 16 1.51 2.90 1.19
C ALA A 16 2.74 3.72 0.81
N SER A 17 2.65 5.05 0.94
CA SER A 17 3.76 5.95 0.66
C SER A 17 3.78 7.18 1.57
N GLY A 18 4.97 7.78 1.67
CA GLY A 18 5.12 9.14 2.19
C GLY A 18 4.69 10.19 1.17
N LYS A 19 5.07 11.45 1.38
CA LYS A 19 4.78 12.52 0.42
C LYS A 19 5.49 12.26 -0.91
N ILE A 20 4.73 12.05 -1.98
CA ILE A 20 5.26 11.83 -3.32
C ILE A 20 5.61 13.19 -3.95
N TYR A 21 6.83 13.32 -4.43
CA TYR A 21 7.26 14.51 -5.16
C TYR A 21 6.52 14.63 -6.50
N ASN A 22 5.92 15.80 -6.74
CA ASN A 22 5.16 16.11 -7.96
C ASN A 22 4.18 14.98 -8.35
N ALA A 23 3.37 14.54 -7.38
CA ALA A 23 2.54 13.35 -7.48
C ALA A 23 1.66 13.32 -8.74
N GLU A 24 1.06 14.44 -9.12
CA GLU A 24 0.22 14.53 -10.33
C GLU A 24 0.97 14.06 -11.58
N LYS A 25 2.21 14.53 -11.78
CA LYS A 25 3.02 14.15 -12.93
C LYS A 25 3.66 12.77 -12.77
N THR A 26 4.16 12.44 -11.59
CA THR A 26 4.91 11.20 -11.36
C THR A 26 4.02 9.97 -11.24
N MET A 27 2.76 10.14 -10.81
CA MET A 27 1.79 9.06 -10.67
C MET A 27 0.91 8.87 -11.91
N ALA A 28 0.83 9.84 -12.82
CA ALA A 28 0.00 9.75 -14.03
C ALA A 28 0.17 8.43 -14.80
N PRO A 29 1.39 7.94 -15.09
CA PRO A 29 1.56 6.65 -15.79
C PRO A 29 1.05 5.45 -14.99
N LEU A 30 1.16 5.48 -13.65
CA LEU A 30 0.67 4.38 -12.82
C LEU A 30 -0.86 4.37 -12.78
N LEU A 31 -1.49 5.54 -12.64
CA LEU A 31 -2.94 5.69 -12.60
C LEU A 31 -3.59 5.33 -13.94
N ASP A 32 -2.96 5.65 -15.07
CA ASP A 32 -3.42 5.24 -16.39
C ASP A 32 -3.45 3.70 -16.53
N MET A 33 -2.41 3.02 -15.99
CA MET A 33 -2.36 1.57 -16.00
C MET A 33 -3.28 0.92 -14.94
N PHE A 34 -3.49 1.56 -13.80
CA PHE A 34 -4.19 1.04 -12.61
C PHE A 34 -5.08 2.13 -11.99
N PRO A 35 -6.29 2.35 -12.52
CA PRO A 35 -7.17 3.43 -12.07
C PRO A 35 -7.72 3.22 -10.65
N ASN A 36 -7.81 1.97 -10.18
CA ASN A 36 -8.33 1.62 -8.85
C ASN A 36 -7.24 1.74 -7.77
N LEU A 37 -6.57 2.89 -7.71
CA LEU A 37 -5.52 3.16 -6.75
C LEU A 37 -6.07 3.93 -5.55
N HIS A 38 -5.82 3.40 -4.36
CA HIS A 38 -6.27 3.96 -3.09
C HIS A 38 -5.08 4.17 -2.15
N THR A 39 -5.19 5.16 -1.26
CA THR A 39 -4.22 5.42 -0.20
C THR A 39 -4.91 5.44 1.16
N LYS A 40 -4.12 5.48 2.24
CA LYS A 40 -4.65 5.66 3.61
C LYS A 40 -5.54 6.90 3.79
N GLN A 41 -5.45 7.90 2.91
CA GLN A 41 -6.28 9.12 2.95
C GLN A 41 -7.56 9.02 2.13
N MET A 42 -7.69 8.02 1.25
CA MET A 42 -8.82 7.91 0.32
C MET A 42 -9.91 6.95 0.82
N LEU A 43 -9.56 5.98 1.67
CA LEU A 43 -10.52 4.96 2.15
C LEU A 43 -11.35 5.44 3.35
N PRO A 44 -10.75 5.95 4.44
CA PRO A 44 -11.50 6.41 5.61
C PRO A 44 -12.03 7.84 5.43
N SER A 45 -13.09 8.18 6.17
CA SER A 45 -13.56 9.56 6.26
C SER A 45 -12.55 10.46 6.98
N GLU A 46 -12.67 11.78 6.82
CA GLU A 46 -11.79 12.71 7.53
C GLU A 46 -11.90 12.59 9.06
N GLU A 47 -13.09 12.28 9.56
CA GLU A 47 -13.39 12.08 10.98
C GLU A 47 -12.73 10.81 11.53
N GLU A 48 -12.77 9.72 10.76
CA GLU A 48 -12.09 8.46 11.09
C GLU A 48 -10.57 8.63 11.10
N LEU A 49 -10.03 9.46 10.21
CA LEU A 49 -8.60 9.74 10.12
C LEU A 49 -8.09 10.75 11.16
N ALA A 50 -8.95 11.65 11.65
CA ALA A 50 -8.57 12.77 12.52
C ALA A 50 -7.73 12.35 13.75
N PRO A 51 -8.04 11.25 14.47
CA PRO A 51 -7.26 10.83 15.65
C PRO A 51 -5.81 10.43 15.33
N TYR A 52 -5.50 10.15 14.07
CA TYR A 52 -4.21 9.60 13.64
C TYR A 52 -3.34 10.64 12.91
N LYS A 53 -3.93 11.67 12.29
CA LYS A 53 -3.24 12.63 11.40
C LYS A 53 -1.99 13.28 12.02
N ASN A 54 -1.97 13.52 13.34
CA ASN A 54 -0.85 14.16 14.04
C ASN A 54 0.25 13.19 14.51
N PHE A 55 0.09 11.89 14.25
CA PHE A 55 1.01 10.86 14.73
C PHE A 55 1.51 10.03 13.55
N SER A 56 2.73 10.32 13.08
CA SER A 56 3.32 9.64 11.92
C SER A 56 3.34 8.12 12.08
N SER A 57 3.61 7.60 13.28
CA SER A 57 3.61 6.16 13.55
C SER A 57 2.21 5.54 13.47
N ARG A 58 1.16 6.26 13.90
CA ARG A 58 -0.23 5.80 13.78
C ARG A 58 -0.72 5.83 12.34
N MET A 59 -0.34 6.85 11.57
CA MET A 59 -0.60 6.90 10.13
C MET A 59 0.10 5.75 9.39
N ALA A 60 1.33 5.43 9.77
CA ALA A 60 2.05 4.27 9.22
C ALA A 60 1.41 2.93 9.63
N ALA A 61 0.75 2.85 10.78
CA ALA A 61 0.00 1.66 11.18
C ALA A 61 -1.21 1.40 10.26
N ILE A 62 -1.87 2.46 9.77
CA ILE A 62 -2.95 2.33 8.77
C ILE A 62 -2.39 1.76 7.46
N ASP A 63 -1.27 2.32 6.98
CA ASP A 63 -0.57 1.78 5.80
C ASP A 63 -0.19 0.29 6.02
N TYR A 64 0.28 -0.04 7.23
CA TYR A 64 0.67 -1.40 7.60
C TYR A 64 -0.51 -2.37 7.51
N ILE A 65 -1.67 -2.02 8.07
CA ILE A 65 -2.89 -2.84 8.03
C ILE A 65 -3.36 -3.06 6.58
N GLY A 66 -3.40 -1.99 5.76
CA GLY A 66 -3.76 -2.10 4.35
C GLY A 66 -2.85 -3.06 3.58
N CYS A 67 -1.54 -2.94 3.76
CA CYS A 67 -0.56 -3.84 3.13
C CYS A 67 -0.57 -5.26 3.72
N LEU A 68 -0.92 -5.43 5.01
CA LEU A 68 -1.01 -6.72 5.68
C LEU A 68 -2.10 -7.59 5.05
N HIS A 69 -3.26 -7.01 4.74
CA HIS A 69 -4.41 -7.74 4.22
C HIS A 69 -4.49 -7.80 2.69
N GLY A 70 -3.57 -7.15 1.97
CA GLY A 70 -3.49 -7.29 0.51
C GLY A 70 -3.14 -8.72 0.07
N GLU A 71 -3.76 -9.20 -1.02
CA GLU A 71 -3.49 -10.53 -1.56
C GLU A 71 -2.02 -10.67 -2.01
N VAL A 72 -1.46 -9.58 -2.53
CA VAL A 72 -0.08 -9.47 -2.99
C VAL A 72 0.54 -8.21 -2.39
N PHE A 73 1.71 -8.34 -1.78
CA PHE A 73 2.48 -7.22 -1.27
C PHE A 73 3.69 -6.97 -2.17
N VAL A 74 3.93 -5.72 -2.54
CA VAL A 74 5.08 -5.29 -3.36
C VAL A 74 5.79 -4.15 -2.65
N THR A 75 7.13 -4.20 -2.57
CA THR A 75 7.93 -3.15 -1.93
C THR A 75 9.01 -2.61 -2.86
N THR A 76 9.27 -1.30 -2.80
CA THR A 76 10.24 -0.62 -3.66
C THR A 76 11.62 -0.48 -3.03
N GLN A 77 11.72 -0.53 -1.70
CA GLN A 77 12.96 -0.33 -0.95
C GLN A 77 12.96 -1.20 0.31
N GLY A 78 14.15 -1.61 0.74
CA GLY A 78 14.32 -2.27 2.04
C GLY A 78 14.02 -1.34 3.22
N GLY A 79 13.86 -1.91 4.41
CA GLY A 79 13.64 -1.16 5.64
C GLY A 79 12.78 -1.92 6.63
N ASN A 80 12.56 -1.32 7.80
CA ASN A 80 11.82 -1.96 8.89
C ASN A 80 10.37 -2.28 8.52
N PHE A 81 9.70 -1.38 7.80
CA PHE A 81 8.30 -1.57 7.41
C PHE A 81 8.08 -2.86 6.59
N PRO A 82 8.72 -3.05 5.40
CA PRO A 82 8.55 -4.28 4.65
C PRO A 82 9.11 -5.50 5.39
N HIS A 83 10.20 -5.35 6.16
CA HIS A 83 10.77 -6.45 6.93
C HIS A 83 9.78 -7.04 7.94
N PHE A 84 9.17 -6.20 8.78
CA PHE A 84 8.16 -6.64 9.75
C PHE A 84 6.89 -7.13 9.06
N LEU A 85 6.47 -6.47 7.98
CA LEU A 85 5.25 -6.85 7.28
C LEU A 85 5.37 -8.23 6.62
N MET A 86 6.50 -8.54 6.00
CA MET A 86 6.75 -9.86 5.40
C MET A 86 6.67 -10.98 6.44
N GLY A 87 7.33 -10.81 7.58
CA GLY A 87 7.27 -11.79 8.68
C GLY A 87 5.85 -11.99 9.20
N HIS A 88 5.13 -10.88 9.42
CA HIS A 88 3.76 -10.92 9.91
C HIS A 88 2.79 -11.56 8.92
N ARG A 89 2.91 -11.22 7.62
CA ARG A 89 2.15 -11.86 6.54
C ARG A 89 2.46 -13.36 6.44
N ARG A 90 3.73 -13.76 6.58
CA ARG A 90 4.11 -15.18 6.56
C ARG A 90 3.46 -15.92 7.73
N TYR A 91 3.50 -15.34 8.93
CA TYR A 91 2.91 -15.92 10.14
C TYR A 91 1.38 -16.05 10.05
N LEU A 92 0.65 -14.97 9.75
CA LEU A 92 -0.81 -14.97 9.74
C LEU A 92 -1.42 -15.87 8.66
N PHE A 93 -0.79 -15.93 7.48
CA PHE A 93 -1.35 -16.64 6.32
C PHE A 93 -0.73 -18.03 6.11
N GLY A 94 -0.17 -18.65 7.15
CA GLY A 94 0.42 -20.00 7.07
C GLY A 94 1.54 -20.13 6.04
N GLY A 95 2.16 -19.00 5.68
CA GLY A 95 3.17 -18.91 4.66
C GLY A 95 2.69 -18.69 3.22
N HIS A 96 1.39 -18.67 2.95
CA HIS A 96 0.85 -18.57 1.59
C HIS A 96 0.68 -17.12 1.08
N SER A 97 1.08 -16.12 1.86
CA SER A 97 1.00 -14.72 1.46
C SER A 97 2.02 -14.38 0.39
N LYS A 98 1.54 -13.93 -0.78
CA LYS A 98 2.41 -13.51 -1.89
C LYS A 98 3.08 -12.19 -1.54
N THR A 99 4.40 -12.18 -1.61
CA THR A 99 5.24 -10.98 -1.52
C THR A 99 6.21 -10.98 -2.69
N ILE A 100 6.33 -9.84 -3.38
CA ILE A 100 7.06 -9.70 -4.65
C ILE A 100 7.97 -8.47 -4.60
#